data_AF-A0A1H2VL82-F1
#
_entry.id   AF-A0A1H2VL82-F1
#
_cell.length_a   1.000
_cell.length_b   1.000
_cell.length_c   1.000
_cell.angle_alpha   90.00
_cell.angle_beta   90.00
_cell.angle_gamma   90.00
#
_symmetry.space_group_name_H-M   'P 1'
#
loop_
_entity.id
_entity.type
_entity.pdbx_description
1 polymer ?
#
loop_
_entity_poly.entity_id
_entity_poly.type
_entity_poly.pdbx_seq_one_letter_code
_entity_poly.pdbx_strand_id
1 'polypeptide(L)'
;MAYGPPAQRDGTAAALAWLNRQNFAFPPDHGARVVTTILTDAELRADWQAELDVMRLRLQDNRAALANALVAATDGTPAFGALARQSGMFSLLPLSSVQIEALRTDHAIYLIGDGRINLAGINDLTLPRVVAAVAEVWRGA
;
A
#
# COMPACT_ATOMS: atom_id res chain seq x y z
N MET A 1 -12.09 8.68 -18.02
CA MET A 1 -13.23 9.61 -18.20
C MET A 1 -12.76 11.00 -17.79
N ALA A 2 -12.58 11.91 -18.75
CA ALA A 2 -12.24 13.29 -18.44
C ALA A 2 -13.47 13.96 -17.82
N TYR A 3 -13.40 14.29 -16.52
CA TYR A 3 -14.37 15.20 -15.90
C TYR A 3 -14.01 16.62 -16.35
N GLY A 4 -14.78 17.13 -17.30
CA GLY A 4 -14.64 18.48 -17.84
C GLY A 4 -15.97 18.98 -18.40
N PRO A 5 -16.09 20.28 -18.72
CA PRO A 5 -17.29 20.85 -19.31
C PRO A 5 -17.76 20.04 -20.52
N PRO A 6 -19.06 19.74 -20.67
CA PRO A 6 -19.56 18.93 -21.80
C PRO A 6 -19.08 19.43 -23.16
N ALA A 7 -19.02 20.76 -23.35
CA ALA A 7 -18.55 21.40 -24.57
C ALA A 7 -17.07 21.12 -24.94
N GLN A 8 -16.26 20.67 -23.99
CA GLN A 8 -14.83 20.41 -24.19
C GLN A 8 -14.49 18.92 -24.32
N ARG A 9 -15.45 18.02 -24.06
CA ARG A 9 -15.22 16.57 -23.96
C ARG A 9 -14.58 16.00 -25.23
N ASP A 10 -15.12 16.35 -26.40
CA ASP A 10 -14.66 15.80 -27.67
C ASP A 10 -13.25 16.29 -28.01
N GLY A 11 -12.98 17.57 -27.78
CA GLY A 11 -11.64 18.15 -27.93
C GLY A 11 -10.62 17.49 -27.01
N THR A 12 -10.96 17.27 -25.74
CA THR A 12 -10.10 16.56 -24.79
C THR A 12 -9.90 15.10 -25.19
N ALA A 13 -10.95 14.39 -25.60
CA ALA A 13 -10.86 13.00 -26.02
C ALA A 13 -9.96 12.83 -27.26
N ALA A 14 -10.07 13.73 -28.24
CA ALA A 14 -9.21 13.76 -29.42
C ALA A 14 -7.75 14.01 -29.05
N ALA A 15 -7.48 14.97 -28.15
CA ALA A 15 -6.13 15.25 -27.67
C ALA A 15 -5.51 14.03 -26.95
N LEU A 16 -6.29 13.36 -26.09
CA LEU A 16 -5.84 12.12 -25.41
C LEU A 16 -5.61 10.98 -26.41
N ALA A 17 -6.46 10.80 -27.42
CA ALA A 17 -6.27 9.78 -28.45
C ALA A 17 -5.00 10.03 -29.27
N TRP A 18 -4.71 11.29 -29.60
CA TRP A 18 -3.46 11.68 -30.26
C TRP A 18 -2.23 11.34 -29.40
N LEU A 19 -2.25 11.70 -28.10
CA LEU A 19 -1.16 11.38 -27.15
C LEU A 19 -0.97 9.87 -26.97
N ASN A 20 -2.07 9.12 -26.86
CA ASN A 20 -2.03 7.66 -26.74
C ASN A 20 -1.33 7.01 -27.93
N ARG A 21 -1.61 7.50 -29.15
CA ARG A 21 -0.96 7.00 -30.36
C ARG A 21 0.55 7.23 -30.35
N GLN A 22 1.01 8.35 -29.78
CA GLN A 22 2.45 8.64 -29.64
C GLN A 22 3.12 7.78 -28.55
N ASN A 23 2.41 7.46 -27.47
CA ASN A 23 2.98 6.74 -26.34
C ASN A 23 3.03 5.22 -26.54
N PHE A 24 1.94 4.63 -27.03
CA PHE A 24 1.80 3.17 -27.07
C PHE A 24 1.13 2.66 -28.36
N ALA A 25 0.78 3.53 -29.30
CA ALA A 25 0.04 3.25 -30.54
C ALA A 25 -1.35 2.63 -30.29
N PHE A 26 -1.40 1.41 -29.79
CA PHE A 26 -2.59 0.67 -29.40
C PHE A 26 -2.49 0.21 -27.94
N PRO A 27 -3.53 0.43 -27.13
CA PRO A 27 -3.50 0.01 -25.73
C PRO A 27 -3.49 -1.52 -25.62
N PRO A 28 -2.90 -2.10 -24.56
CA PRO A 28 -2.95 -3.54 -24.31
C PRO A 28 -4.38 -4.01 -24.05
N ASP A 29 -4.86 -4.94 -24.89
CA ASP A 29 -6.25 -5.43 -24.88
C ASP A 29 -6.59 -6.29 -23.66
N HIS A 30 -5.74 -7.27 -23.35
CA HIS A 30 -6.08 -8.35 -22.43
C HIS A 30 -6.48 -7.86 -21.04
N GLY A 31 -5.69 -6.96 -20.43
CA GLY A 31 -5.99 -6.43 -19.09
C GLY A 31 -7.29 -5.63 -19.05
N ALA A 32 -7.55 -4.80 -20.08
CA ALA A 32 -8.79 -4.05 -20.19
C ALA A 32 -10.00 -4.98 -20.33
N ARG A 33 -9.87 -6.07 -21.10
CA ARG A 33 -10.93 -7.08 -21.25
C ARG A 33 -11.20 -7.85 -19.96
N VAL A 34 -10.17 -8.23 -19.20
CA VAL A 34 -10.34 -8.89 -17.89
C VAL A 34 -11.12 -8.00 -16.94
N VAL A 35 -10.70 -6.73 -16.79
CA VAL A 35 -11.39 -5.76 -15.93
C VAL A 35 -12.82 -5.50 -16.41
N THR A 36 -13.03 -5.37 -17.72
CA THR A 36 -14.38 -5.18 -18.29
C THR A 36 -15.27 -6.37 -17.93
N THR A 37 -14.79 -7.60 -18.16
CA THR A 37 -15.53 -8.83 -17.85
C THR A 37 -15.97 -8.87 -16.38
N ILE A 38 -15.05 -8.58 -15.46
CA ILE A 38 -15.34 -8.55 -14.01
C ILE A 38 -16.35 -7.45 -13.67
N LEU A 39 -16.19 -6.23 -14.21
CA LEU A 39 -17.00 -5.08 -13.79
C LEU A 39 -18.39 -5.00 -14.44
N THR A 40 -18.59 -5.66 -15.59
CA THR A 40 -19.88 -5.69 -16.29
C THR A 40 -20.75 -6.90 -15.96
N ASP A 41 -20.17 -7.93 -15.35
CA ASP A 41 -20.90 -9.07 -14.82
C ASP A 41 -21.21 -8.86 -13.33
N ALA A 42 -22.48 -9.04 -12.93
CA ALA A 42 -22.92 -8.74 -11.57
C ALA A 42 -22.37 -9.72 -10.53
N GLU A 43 -22.22 -11.00 -10.89
CA GLU A 43 -21.72 -12.04 -9.98
C GLU A 43 -20.19 -11.88 -9.81
N LEU A 44 -19.46 -11.74 -10.92
CA LEU A 44 -18.01 -11.53 -10.86
C LEU A 44 -17.62 -10.24 -10.13
N ARG A 45 -18.41 -9.17 -10.30
CA ARG A 45 -18.19 -7.93 -9.57
C ARG A 45 -18.41 -8.13 -8.07
N ALA A 46 -19.43 -8.87 -7.67
CA ALA A 46 -19.72 -9.14 -6.27
C ALA A 46 -18.59 -9.96 -5.63
N ASP A 47 -18.10 -10.99 -6.32
CA ASP A 47 -16.96 -11.81 -5.87
C ASP A 47 -15.70 -10.96 -5.70
N TRP A 48 -15.36 -10.15 -6.71
CA TRP A 48 -14.21 -9.26 -6.64
C TRP A 48 -14.31 -8.25 -5.49
N GLN A 49 -15.51 -7.70 -5.23
CA GLN A 49 -15.73 -6.79 -4.10
C GLN A 49 -15.55 -7.51 -2.75
N ALA A 50 -16.03 -8.75 -2.63
CA ALA A 50 -15.84 -9.55 -1.42
C ALA A 50 -14.36 -9.86 -1.17
N GLU A 51 -13.60 -10.24 -2.21
CA GLU A 51 -12.16 -10.46 -2.12
C GLU A 51 -11.41 -9.19 -1.72
N LEU A 52 -11.76 -8.05 -2.32
CA LEU A 52 -11.20 -6.74 -1.96
C LEU A 52 -11.45 -6.40 -0.49
N ASP A 53 -12.65 -6.70 0.02
CA ASP A 53 -12.98 -6.46 1.42
C ASP A 53 -12.16 -7.33 2.37
N VAL A 54 -11.97 -8.61 2.04
CA VAL A 54 -11.06 -9.50 2.80
C VAL A 54 -9.64 -8.94 2.84
N MET A 55 -9.11 -8.52 1.69
CA MET A 55 -7.76 -7.94 1.60
C MET A 55 -7.64 -6.63 2.40
N ARG A 56 -8.63 -5.74 2.27
CA ARG A 56 -8.71 -4.45 2.97
C ARG A 56 -8.72 -4.62 4.49
N LEU A 57 -9.59 -5.51 4.98
CA LEU A 57 -9.74 -5.78 6.41
C LEU A 57 -8.47 -6.39 6.98
N ARG A 58 -7.86 -7.37 6.28
CA ARG A 58 -6.57 -7.94 6.69
C ARG A 58 -5.47 -6.88 6.83
N LEU A 59 -5.37 -5.94 5.88
CA LEU A 59 -4.39 -4.86 5.95
C LEU A 59 -4.66 -3.91 7.13
N GLN A 60 -5.93 -3.65 7.43
CA GLN A 60 -6.32 -2.83 8.59
C GLN A 60 -5.97 -3.52 9.92
N ASP A 61 -6.21 -4.83 10.03
CA ASP A 61 -5.88 -5.61 11.22
C ASP A 61 -4.37 -5.70 11.43
N ASN A 62 -3.61 -6.00 10.37
CA ASN A 62 -2.15 -5.99 10.39
C ASN A 62 -1.59 -4.63 10.83
N ARG A 63 -2.19 -3.54 10.36
CA ARG A 63 -1.81 -2.17 10.73
C ARG A 63 -2.01 -1.92 12.22
N ALA A 64 -3.18 -2.28 12.74
CA ALA A 64 -3.53 -2.10 14.14
C ALA A 64 -2.61 -2.95 15.04
N ALA A 65 -2.38 -4.21 14.67
CA ALA A 65 -1.49 -5.11 15.38
C ALA A 65 -0.05 -4.58 15.41
N LEU A 66 0.48 -4.13 14.27
CA LEU A 66 1.81 -3.52 14.19
C LEU A 66 1.91 -2.25 15.03
N ALA A 67 0.95 -1.34 14.92
CA ALA A 67 0.95 -0.09 15.68
C ALA A 67 0.94 -0.35 17.19
N ASN A 68 0.03 -1.21 17.66
CA ASN A 68 -0.10 -1.55 19.07
C ASN A 68 1.15 -2.23 19.62
N ALA A 69 1.70 -3.19 18.88
CA ALA A 69 2.89 -3.93 19.29
C ALA A 69 4.14 -3.03 19.33
N LEU A 70 4.31 -2.12 18.36
CA LEU A 70 5.40 -1.15 18.38
C LEU A 70 5.27 -0.17 19.54
N VAL A 71 4.08 0.42 19.75
CA VAL A 71 3.83 1.31 20.90
C VAL A 71 4.20 0.62 22.22
N ALA A 72 3.80 -0.64 22.40
CA ALA A 72 4.14 -1.42 23.58
C ALA A 72 5.65 -1.70 23.71
N ALA A 73 6.33 -2.00 22.59
CA ALA A 73 7.76 -2.32 22.58
C ALA A 73 8.69 -1.10 22.68
N THR A 74 8.17 0.11 22.47
CA THR A 74 8.93 1.37 22.50
C THR A 74 8.39 2.36 23.55
N ASP A 75 8.03 1.85 24.73
CA ASP A 75 7.64 2.64 25.91
C ASP A 75 6.55 3.70 25.65
N GLY A 76 5.56 3.37 24.81
CA GLY A 76 4.43 4.24 24.53
C GLY A 76 4.70 5.35 23.50
N THR A 77 5.79 5.27 22.74
CA THR A 77 6.18 6.29 21.73
C THR A 77 5.00 6.64 20.79
N PRO A 78 4.46 7.88 20.84
CA PRO A 78 3.25 8.25 20.11
C PRO A 78 3.35 8.16 18.58
N ALA A 79 4.57 8.31 18.04
CA ALA A 79 4.82 8.26 16.60
C ALA A 79 4.42 6.90 15.98
N PHE A 80 4.65 5.79 16.69
CA PHE A 80 4.20 4.47 16.23
C PHE A 80 2.68 4.31 16.34
N GLY A 81 2.04 4.93 17.32
CA GLY A 81 0.57 4.94 17.44
C GLY A 81 -0.13 5.65 16.26
N ALA A 82 0.55 6.58 15.60
CA ALA A 82 0.01 7.26 14.42
C ALA A 82 -0.18 6.32 13.20
N LEU A 83 0.51 5.17 13.17
CA LEU A 83 0.39 4.17 12.11
C LEU A 83 -1.04 3.65 11.97
N ALA A 84 -1.78 3.54 13.08
CA ALA A 84 -3.16 3.02 13.11
C ALA A 84 -4.17 3.91 12.36
N ARG A 85 -3.84 5.19 12.12
CA ARG A 85 -4.73 6.15 11.42
C ARG A 85 -4.48 6.24 9.91
N GLN A 86 -3.46 5.55 9.41
CA GLN A 86 -3.12 5.57 7.99
C GLN A 86 -3.96 4.55 7.21
N SER A 87 -4.05 4.71 5.89
CA SER A 87 -4.86 3.86 5.00
C SER A 87 -4.04 3.32 3.83
N GLY A 88 -4.49 2.22 3.25
CA GLY A 88 -3.85 1.57 2.11
C GLY A 88 -2.86 0.48 2.51
N MET A 89 -2.01 0.07 1.57
CA MET A 89 -1.09 -1.07 1.73
C MET A 89 0.18 -0.72 2.52
N PHE A 90 0.54 0.56 2.59
CA PHE A 90 1.81 1.00 3.14
C PHE A 90 1.65 1.80 4.43
N SER A 91 2.70 1.80 5.25
CA SER A 91 2.86 2.76 6.35
C SER A 91 4.24 3.39 6.32
N LEU A 92 4.38 4.58 6.86
CA LEU A 92 5.69 5.21 7.07
C LEU A 92 6.12 5.02 8.53
N LEU A 93 7.17 4.25 8.77
CA LEU A 93 7.76 4.13 10.09
C LEU A 93 8.59 5.38 10.42
N PRO A 94 8.51 5.92 11.65
CA PRO A 94 9.26 7.10 12.06
C PRO A 94 10.74 6.78 12.34
N LEU A 95 11.43 6.13 11.40
CA LEU A 95 12.81 5.68 11.54
C LEU A 95 13.76 6.54 10.70
N SER A 96 14.98 6.73 11.19
CA SER A 96 16.05 7.35 10.42
C SER A 96 16.60 6.41 9.35
N SER A 97 17.31 6.94 8.35
CA SER A 97 17.99 6.13 7.34
C SER A 97 18.99 5.14 7.94
N VAL A 98 19.67 5.51 9.03
CA VAL A 98 20.60 4.65 9.76
C VAL A 98 19.85 3.47 10.40
N GLN A 99 18.72 3.72 11.04
CA GLN A 99 17.88 2.65 11.63
C GLN A 99 17.30 1.73 10.56
N ILE A 100 16.89 2.28 9.41
CA ILE A 100 16.41 1.49 8.27
C ILE A 100 17.51 0.60 7.71
N GLU A 101 18.76 1.10 7.65
CA GLU A 101 19.89 0.28 7.22
C GLU A 101 20.18 -0.85 8.21
N ALA A 102 20.19 -0.58 9.52
CA ALA A 102 20.38 -1.59 10.55
C ALA A 102 19.31 -2.70 10.48
N LEU A 103 18.03 -2.33 10.23
CA LEU A 103 16.97 -3.31 9.97
C LEU A 103 17.31 -4.24 8.79
N ARG A 104 17.96 -3.71 7.75
CA ARG A 104 18.37 -4.51 6.60
C ARG A 104 19.57 -5.40 6.92
N THR A 105 20.65 -4.83 7.45
CA THR A 105 21.93 -5.55 7.61
C THR A 105 21.89 -6.55 8.75
N ASP A 106 21.24 -6.20 9.86
CA ASP A 106 21.36 -6.95 11.11
C ASP A 106 20.16 -7.86 11.32
N HIS A 107 19.00 -7.50 10.74
CA HIS A 107 17.75 -8.22 10.93
C HIS A 107 17.15 -8.81 9.65
N ALA A 108 17.71 -8.52 8.47
CA ALA A 108 17.19 -8.91 7.16
C ALA A 108 15.73 -8.46 6.92
N ILE A 109 15.38 -7.27 7.42
CA ILE A 109 14.08 -6.62 7.21
C ILE A 109 14.25 -5.50 6.20
N TYR A 110 13.63 -5.66 5.04
CA TYR A 110 13.80 -4.75 3.91
C TYR A 110 12.64 -3.77 3.83
N LEU A 111 12.97 -2.49 3.99
CA LEU A 111 12.08 -1.35 3.83
C LEU A 111 12.55 -0.49 2.67
N ILE A 112 11.65 0.36 2.15
CA ILE A 112 12.07 1.45 1.27
C ILE A 112 12.83 2.47 2.12
N GLY A 113 13.83 3.14 1.53
CA GLY A 113 14.77 4.01 2.25
C GLY A 113 14.16 5.19 3.00
N ASP A 114 12.89 5.51 2.75
CA ASP A 114 12.10 6.52 3.48
C ASP A 114 11.38 5.95 4.72
N GLY A 115 11.54 4.65 5.03
CA GLY A 115 10.88 3.97 6.14
C GLY A 115 9.51 3.39 5.78
N ARG A 116 9.16 3.37 4.49
CA ARG A 116 7.88 2.82 4.03
C ARG A 116 7.87 1.29 4.08
N ILE A 117 6.94 0.74 4.86
CA ILE A 117 6.71 -0.70 5.05
C ILE A 117 5.45 -1.16 4.29
N ASN A 118 5.48 -2.36 3.71
CA ASN A 118 4.31 -3.02 3.12
C ASN A 118 3.61 -3.92 4.15
N LEU A 119 2.37 -3.57 4.52
CA LEU A 119 1.60 -4.30 5.52
C LEU A 119 1.07 -5.66 5.05
N ALA A 120 1.08 -5.93 3.74
CA ALA A 120 0.72 -7.25 3.21
C ALA A 120 1.74 -8.33 3.59
N GLY A 121 2.99 -7.95 3.92
CA GLY A 121 4.02 -8.85 4.40
C GLY A 121 3.97 -9.13 5.92
N ILE A 122 3.11 -8.42 6.65
CA ILE A 122 2.89 -8.62 8.08
C ILE A 122 1.86 -9.71 8.29
N ASN A 123 2.12 -10.59 9.24
CA ASN A 123 1.20 -11.63 9.72
C ASN A 123 1.66 -12.09 11.11
N ASP A 124 0.93 -13.01 11.74
CA ASP A 124 1.22 -13.49 13.09
C ASP A 124 2.62 -14.11 13.25
N LEU A 125 3.20 -14.62 12.16
CA LEU A 125 4.55 -15.21 12.17
C LEU A 125 5.64 -14.15 12.03
N THR A 126 5.43 -13.12 11.20
CA THR A 126 6.44 -12.08 10.94
C THR A 126 6.39 -10.93 11.93
N LEU A 127 5.20 -10.62 12.45
CA LEU A 127 4.97 -9.48 13.34
C LEU A 127 5.90 -9.46 14.57
N PRO A 128 6.08 -10.55 15.33
CA PRO A 128 6.94 -10.53 16.52
C PRO A 128 8.39 -10.18 16.17
N ARG A 129 8.92 -10.74 15.07
CA ARG A 129 10.29 -10.47 14.62
C ARG A 129 10.45 -9.02 14.17
N VAL A 130 9.49 -8.47 13.43
CA VAL A 130 9.53 -7.07 12.97
C VAL A 130 9.48 -6.12 14.17
N VAL A 131 8.59 -6.36 15.12
CA VAL A 131 8.44 -5.51 16.31
C VAL A 131 9.72 -5.52 17.16
N ALA A 132 10.30 -6.71 17.40
CA ALA A 132 11.54 -6.84 18.17
C ALA A 132 12.70 -6.08 17.51
N ALA A 133 12.91 -6.27 16.21
CA ALA A 133 13.97 -5.59 15.47
C ALA A 133 13.78 -4.07 15.43
N VAL A 134 12.55 -3.58 15.19
CA VAL A 134 12.26 -2.14 15.20
C VAL A 134 12.51 -1.55 16.58
N ALA A 135 12.11 -2.23 17.66
CA ALA A 135 12.35 -1.76 19.02
C ALA A 135 13.83 -1.79 19.44
N GLU A 136 14.61 -2.72 18.88
CA GLU A 136 16.06 -2.80 19.06
C GLU A 136 16.76 -1.60 18.41
N VAL A 137 16.54 -1.37 17.11
CA VAL A 137 17.14 -0.24 16.39
C VAL A 137 16.61 1.12 16.87
N TRP A 138 15.39 1.16 17.43
CA TRP A 138 14.83 2.36 18.04
C TRP A 138 15.59 2.78 19.31
N ARG A 139 15.97 1.80 20.15
CA ARG A 139 16.68 2.04 21.42
C ARG A 139 18.20 2.13 21.27
N GLY A 140 18.75 1.52 20.22
CA GLY A 140 20.18 1.55 19.91
C GLY A 140 20.67 2.85 19.26
N ALA A 141 19.80 3.84 19.08
CA ALA A 141 20.12 5.16 18.54
C ALA A 141 20.27 6.22 19.64
#